data_AF-A0A3P1BFS7-F1
#
_entry.id   AF-A0A3P1BFS7-F1
#
_cell.length_a   1.000
_cell.length_b   1.000
_cell.length_c   1.000
_cell.angle_alpha   90.00
_cell.angle_beta   90.00
_cell.angle_gamma   90.00
#
_symmetry.space_group_name_H-M   'P 1'
#
loop_
_entity.id
_entity.type
_entity.pdbx_description
1 polymer ?
#
loop_
_entity_poly.entity_id
_entity_poly.type
_entity_poly.pdbx_seq_one_letter_code
_entity_poly.pdbx_strand_id
1 'polypeptide(L)' 'MRTIEVNILADDDEEFVMNILNALAQKRIIEINLHKDVIRPGKPMTTGELNRLIDESELSRSYSVEEAKAMLGL' A
#
# COMPACT_ATOMS: atom_id res chain seq x y z
N MET A 1 -12.08 1.63 28.25
CA MET A 1 -11.09 0.98 27.36
C MET A 1 -10.89 1.91 26.17
N ARG A 2 -9.64 2.25 25.80
CA ARG A 2 -9.32 3.15 24.69
C ARG A 2 -8.44 2.40 23.70
N THR A 3 -8.84 2.39 22.43
CA THR A 3 -8.07 1.78 21.34
C THR A 3 -7.26 2.85 20.63
N ILE A 4 -5.98 2.57 20.38
CA ILE A 4 -5.06 3.48 19.68
C ILE A 4 -4.47 2.68 18.52
N GLU A 5 -4.53 3.27 17.33
CA GLU A 5 -3.89 2.74 16.12
C GLU A 5 -2.49 3.33 15.99
N VAL A 6 -1.50 2.48 15.72
CA VAL A 6 -0.09 2.88 15.57
C VAL A 6 0.38 2.42 14.20
N ASN A 7 0.72 3.38 13.34
CA ASN A 7 1.27 3.12 12.02
C ASN A 7 2.79 3.34 12.05
N ILE A 8 3.55 2.27 11.79
CA ILE A 8 5.00 2.31 11.67
C ILE A 8 5.30 2.58 10.19
N LEU A 9 5.93 3.72 9.91
CA LEU A 9 6.16 4.19 8.53
C LEU A 9 7.53 3.81 7.97
N ALA A 10 8.44 3.32 8.82
CA ALA A 10 9.81 2.97 8.45
C ALA A 10 10.12 1.53 8.90
N ASP A 11 10.53 0.70 7.95
CA ASP A 11 10.83 -0.73 8.18
C ASP A 11 11.98 -0.91 9.18
N ASP A 12 12.99 -0.03 9.14
CA ASP A 12 14.15 -0.07 10.03
C ASP A 12 13.80 0.13 11.51
N ASP A 13 12.69 0.82 11.79
CA ASP A 13 12.23 1.12 13.16
C ASP A 13 11.17 0.13 13.66
N GLU A 14 10.69 -0.79 12.80
CA GLU A 14 9.61 -1.73 13.14
C GLU A 14 10.00 -2.62 14.32
N GLU A 15 11.21 -3.17 14.29
CA GLU A 15 11.70 -4.07 15.35
C GLU A 15 11.76 -3.35 16.71
N PHE A 16 12.22 -2.09 16.73
CA PHE A 16 12.31 -1.29 17.94
C PHE A 16 10.93 -0.99 18.53
N VAL A 17 9.98 -0.53 17.70
CA VAL A 17 8.61 -0.21 18.15
C VAL A 17 7.91 -1.47 18.64
N MET A 18 8.04 -2.59 17.92
CA MET A 18 7.45 -3.86 18.33
C MET A 18 8.01 -4.37 19.65
N ASN A 19 9.31 -4.19 19.90
CA ASN A 19 9.92 -4.56 21.18
C ASN A 19 9.34 -3.76 22.37
N ILE A 20 9.10 -2.45 22.20
CA ILE A 20 8.48 -1.62 23.23
C ILE A 20 7.03 -2.06 23.48
N LEU A 21 6.24 -2.25 22.42
CA LEU A 21 4.85 -2.68 22.53
C LEU A 21 4.76 -4.04 23.24
N ASN A 22 5.61 -4.99 22.88
CA ASN A 22 5.68 -6.30 23.52
C ASN A 22 6.03 -6.21 25.01
N ALA A 23 6.97 -5.34 25.40
CA ALA A 23 7.31 -5.12 26.80
C ALA A 23 6.13 -4.54 27.60
N LEU A 24 5.33 -3.66 27.01
CA LEU A 24 4.12 -3.11 27.63
C LEU A 24 2.99 -4.16 27.73
N ALA A 25 2.86 -5.03 26.72
CA ALA A 25 1.90 -6.11 26.71
C ALA A 25 2.22 -7.18 27.77
N GLN A 26 3.50 -7.53 27.96
CA GLN A 26 3.94 -8.45 29.03
C GLN A 26 3.58 -7.92 30.43
N LYS A 27 3.64 -6.61 30.62
CA LYS A 27 3.21 -5.94 31.86
C LYS A 27 1.68 -5.82 31.99
N ARG A 28 0.91 -6.35 31.03
CA ARG A 28 -0.56 -6.28 30.94
C ARG A 28 -1.11 -4.84 30.91
N ILE A 29 -0.32 -3.89 30.42
CA ILE A 29 -0.72 -2.48 30.30
C ILE A 29 -1.53 -2.26 29.03
N ILE A 30 -1.18 -2.98 27.95
CA ILE A 30 -1.83 -2.91 26.64
C ILE A 30 -2.11 -4.31 26.11
N GLU A 31 -3.05 -4.40 25.19
CA GLU A 31 -3.33 -5.60 24.39
C GLU A 31 -2.99 -5.29 22.93
N ILE A 32 -2.18 -6.13 22.29
CA ILE A 32 -1.75 -5.93 20.90
C ILE A 32 -2.66 -6.78 19.99
N ASN A 33 -3.46 -6.10 19.17
CA ASN A 33 -4.23 -6.75 18.12
C ASN A 33 -3.58 -6.44 16.77
N LEU A 34 -2.77 -7.37 16.25
CA LEU A 34 -2.16 -7.22 14.94
C LEU A 34 -3.24 -7.41 13.86
N HIS A 35 -3.71 -6.31 13.28
CA HIS A 35 -4.44 -6.38 12.02
C HIS A 35 -3.40 -6.58 10.92
N LYS A 36 -3.09 -7.84 10.62
CA LYS A 36 -2.41 -8.15 9.35
C LYS A 36 -3.38 -7.74 8.27
N ASP A 37 -3.07 -6.67 7.56
CA ASP A 37 -3.71 -6.38 6.29
C ASP A 37 -3.51 -7.62 5.42
N VAL A 38 -4.57 -8.41 5.30
CA VAL A 38 -4.61 -9.50 4.35
C VAL A 38 -4.56 -8.79 3.01
N ILE A 39 -3.38 -8.77 2.39
CA ILE A 39 -3.20 -8.42 0.99
C ILE A 39 -4.06 -9.44 0.24
N ARG A 40 -5.33 -9.10 0.03
CA ARG A 40 -6.19 -9.91 -0.79
C ARG A 40 -5.56 -9.85 -2.17
N PRO A 41 -5.17 -10.99 -2.76
CA PRO A 41 -4.73 -10.97 -4.14
C PRO A 41 -5.84 -10.27 -4.94
N GLY A 42 -5.45 -9.26 -5.72
CA GLY A 42 -6.37 -8.55 -6.60
C GLY A 42 -7.16 -9.57 -7.42
N LYS A 43 -8.41 -9.24 -7.76
CA LYS A 43 -9.25 -10.10 -8.59
C LYS A 43 -8.43 -10.50 -9.84
N PRO A 44 -8.36 -11.80 -10.20
CA PRO A 44 -7.64 -12.21 -11.39
C PRO A 44 -8.23 -11.50 -12.61
N MET A 45 -7.36 -10.89 -13.39
CA MET A 45 -7.75 -10.15 -14.60
C MET A 45 -8.37 -11.10 -15.60
N THR A 46 -9.55 -10.74 -16.11
CA THR A 46 -10.22 -11.51 -17.14
C THR A 46 -9.60 -11.24 -18.50
N THR A 47 -9.72 -12.17 -19.45
CA THR A 47 -9.27 -11.97 -20.84
C THR A 47 -9.95 -10.76 -21.50
N GLY A 48 -11.18 -10.43 -21.10
CA GLY A 48 -11.89 -9.24 -21.58
C GLY A 48 -11.30 -7.92 -21.06
N GLU A 49 -10.88 -7.87 -19.79
CA GLU A 49 -10.19 -6.71 -19.21
C GLU A 49 -8.80 -6.51 -19.85
N LEU A 50 -8.11 -7.61 -20.16
CA LEU A 50 -6.83 -7.57 -20.89
C LEU A 50 -7.00 -6.97 -22.29
N ASN A 51 -7.97 -7.48 -23.06
CA ASN A 51 -8.21 -6.98 -24.42
C ASN A 51 -8.61 -5.50 -24.40
N ARG A 52 -9.44 -5.10 -23.43
CA ARG A 52 -9.81 -3.70 -23.25
C ARG A 52 -8.60 -2.80 -22.97
N LEU A 53 -7.65 -3.24 -22.13
CA LEU A 53 -6.42 -2.47 -21.85
C LEU A 53 -5.50 -2.37 -23.06
N ILE A 54 -5.43 -3.42 -23.88
CA ILE A 54 -4.68 -3.40 -25.15
C ILE A 54 -5.33 -2.41 -26.11
N ASP A 55 -6.64 -2.49 -26.30
CA ASP A 55 -7.39 -1.57 -27.16
C ASP A 55 -7.26 -0.11 -26.67
N GLU A 56 -7.37 0.13 -25.36
CA GLU A 56 -7.17 1.45 -24.76
C GLU A 56 -5.73 1.95 -24.97
N SER A 57 -4.73 1.07 -24.86
CA SER A 57 -3.33 1.42 -25.12
C SER A 57 -3.08 1.77 -26.59
N GLU A 58 -3.67 1.02 -27.53
CA GLU A 58 -3.50 1.24 -28.97
C GLU A 58 -4.29 2.46 -29.48
N LEU A 59 -5.44 2.77 -28.88
CA LEU A 59 -6.27 3.93 -29.20
C LEU A 59 -5.88 5.19 -28.42
N SER A 60 -5.11 5.05 -27.34
CA SER A 60 -4.63 6.19 -26.58
C SER A 60 -3.65 7.02 -27.41
N ARG A 61 -3.75 8.34 -27.27
CA ARG A 61 -2.75 9.25 -27.84
C ARG A 61 -1.42 8.97 -27.15
N SER A 62 -0.46 8.43 -27.89
CA SER A 62 0.92 8.36 -27.44
C SER A 62 1.49 9.78 -27.44
N TYR A 63 1.98 10.20 -26.27
CA TYR A 63 2.73 11.44 -26.14
C TYR A 63 4.18 11.10 -25.94
N SER A 64 5.08 11.88 -26.54
CA SER A 64 6.50 11.73 -26.23
C SER A 64 6.76 12.11 -24.77
N VAL A 65 7.88 11.64 -24.22
CA VAL A 65 8.29 12.01 -22.86
C VAL A 65 8.46 13.52 -22.74
N GLU A 66 8.90 14.19 -23.82
CA GLU A 66 9.00 15.65 -23.87
C GLU A 66 7.62 16.34 -23.84
N GLU A 67 6.63 15.83 -24.58
CA GLU A 67 5.27 16.37 -24.61
C GLU A 67 4.56 16.21 -23.26
N ALA A 68 4.76 15.07 -22.59
CA ALA A 68 4.22 14.82 -21.26
C ALA A 68 4.79 15.78 -20.21
N LYS A 69 6.10 16.04 -20.25
CA LYS A 69 6.76 17.00 -19.36
C LYS A 69 6.25 18.43 -19.57
N ALA A 70 6.11 18.84 -20.84
CA ALA A 70 5.56 20.14 -21.20
C ALA A 70 4.09 20.32 -20.73
N MET A 71 3.26 19.28 -20.83
CA MET A 71 1.88 19.30 -20.33
C MET A 71 1.78 19.33 -18.80
N LEU A 72 2.68 18.64 -18.10
CA LEU A 72 2.69 18.54 -16.64
C LEU A 72 3.41 19.70 -15.95
N GLY A 73 4.03 20.61 -16.71
CA GLY A 73 4.78 21.74 -16.16
C GLY A 73 6.05 21.31 -15.41
N LEU A 74 6.64 20.18 -15.81
CA LEU A 74 7.85 19.57 -15.23
C LEU A 74 9.10 19.84 -16.08
#